data_AF-A0A132MKB0-F1
#
_entry.id   AF-A0A132MKB0-F1
#
_cell.length_a   1.000
_cell.length_b   1.000
_cell.length_c   1.000
_cell.angle_alpha   90.00
_cell.angle_beta   90.00
_cell.angle_gamma   90.00
#
_symmetry.space_group_name_H-M   'P 1'
#
loop_
_entity.id
_entity.type
_entity.pdbx_description
1 polymer ?
#
loop_
_entity_poly.entity_id
_entity_poly.type
_entity_poly.pdbx_seq_one_letter_code
_entity_poly.pdbx_strand_id
1 'polypeptide(L)'
;MSFYGDPDELDRLAQRLVARAAEVRAHADKLSRRAQAVQWQSISADLFRETIARDRQRLERAADQLEQAAAELRAHAQEVRERLAAIRRIEEAVTGWFERTARAIAETASRLIEEGRVVEPPWMRWPWSPQNLPPSGDKQWLEVGEFFRKQGVL
;
A
#
# COMPACT_ATOMS: atom_id res chain seq x y z
N MET A 1 13.64 -10.40 5.07
CA MET A 1 12.28 -10.93 5.27
C MET A 1 11.36 -10.16 4.34
N SER A 2 10.77 -10.83 3.34
CA SER A 2 9.78 -10.18 2.46
C SER A 2 8.59 -9.80 3.33
N PHE A 3 8.37 -8.51 3.51
CA PHE A 3 7.29 -7.98 4.33
C PHE A 3 5.99 -8.32 3.62
N TYR A 4 5.18 -9.19 4.23
CA TYR A 4 3.79 -9.44 3.81
C TYR A 4 3.07 -8.08 3.85
N GLY A 5 2.99 -7.40 2.71
CA GLY A 5 2.48 -6.02 2.61
C GLY A 5 3.34 -5.02 1.85
N ASP A 6 4.44 -5.41 1.19
CA ASP A 6 5.09 -4.51 0.21
C ASP A 6 4.09 -4.17 -0.94
N PRO A 7 3.72 -2.89 -1.13
CA PRO A 7 2.79 -2.47 -2.19
C PRO A 7 3.21 -2.94 -3.58
N ASP A 8 4.52 -3.03 -3.85
CA ASP A 8 5.02 -3.39 -5.17
C ASP A 8 4.86 -4.91 -5.42
N GLU A 9 5.01 -5.73 -4.39
CA GLU A 9 4.70 -7.16 -4.47
C GLU A 9 3.20 -7.42 -4.65
N LEU A 10 2.34 -6.64 -3.98
CA LEU A 10 0.89 -6.70 -4.16
C LEU A 10 0.49 -6.34 -5.59
N ASP A 11 1.09 -5.30 -6.17
CA ASP A 11 0.85 -4.92 -7.57
C ASP A 11 1.34 -5.97 -8.56
N ARG A 12 2.52 -6.57 -8.31
CA ARG A 12 3.02 -7.70 -9.13
C ARG A 12 2.05 -8.88 -9.08
N LEU A 13 1.52 -9.22 -7.90
CA LEU A 13 0.53 -10.29 -7.77
C LEU A 13 -0.77 -9.95 -8.52
N ALA A 14 -1.28 -8.72 -8.38
CA ALA A 14 -2.45 -8.26 -9.10
C ALA A 14 -2.28 -8.33 -10.62
N GLN A 15 -1.10 -7.94 -11.14
CA GLN A 15 -0.77 -8.07 -12.57
C GLN A 15 -0.80 -9.52 -13.04
N ARG A 16 -0.27 -10.46 -12.24
CA ARG A 16 -0.32 -11.90 -12.57
C ARG A 16 -1.76 -12.42 -12.62
N LEU A 17 -2.63 -11.98 -11.71
CA LEU A 17 -4.05 -12.37 -11.70
C LEU A 17 -4.79 -11.84 -12.94
N VAL A 18 -4.56 -10.59 -13.34
CA VAL A 18 -5.13 -10.03 -14.57
C VAL A 18 -4.65 -10.78 -15.81
N ALA A 19 -3.35 -11.09 -15.90
CA ALA A 19 -2.83 -11.89 -17.00
C ALA A 19 -3.49 -13.28 -17.07
N ARG A 20 -3.68 -13.92 -15.90
CA ARG A 20 -4.38 -15.20 -15.80
C ARG A 20 -5.84 -15.12 -16.20
N ALA A 21 -6.55 -14.05 -15.83
CA ALA A 21 -7.92 -13.81 -16.26
C ALA A 21 -8.02 -13.71 -17.79
N ALA A 22 -7.08 -12.98 -18.43
CA ALA A 22 -7.00 -12.86 -19.88
C ALA A 22 -6.74 -14.22 -20.56
N GLU A 23 -5.86 -15.05 -20.01
CA GLU A 23 -5.64 -16.43 -20.49
C GLU A 23 -6.92 -17.27 -20.42
N VAL A 24 -7.65 -17.18 -19.31
CA VAL A 24 -8.92 -17.91 -19.11
C VAL A 24 -9.95 -17.50 -20.14
N ARG A 25 -10.12 -16.20 -20.41
CA ARG A 25 -11.03 -15.71 -21.46
C ARG A 25 -10.61 -16.17 -22.85
N ALA A 26 -9.32 -16.09 -23.17
CA ALA A 26 -8.81 -16.57 -24.45
C ALA A 26 -9.06 -18.08 -24.64
N HIS A 27 -8.93 -18.88 -23.57
CA HIS A 27 -9.28 -20.29 -23.58
C HIS A 27 -10.78 -20.53 -23.77
N ALA A 28 -11.64 -19.77 -23.07
CA ALA A 28 -13.09 -19.85 -23.21
C ALA A 28 -13.55 -19.55 -24.65
N ASP A 29 -12.98 -18.51 -25.26
CA ASP A 29 -13.25 -18.13 -26.65
C ASP A 29 -12.78 -19.18 -27.64
N LYS A 30 -11.56 -19.71 -27.45
CA LYS A 30 -11.03 -20.79 -28.29
C LYS A 30 -11.92 -22.03 -28.22
N LEU A 31 -12.38 -22.40 -27.02
CA LEU A 31 -13.27 -23.54 -26.83
C LEU A 31 -14.61 -23.33 -27.54
N SER A 32 -15.20 -22.14 -27.38
CA SER A 32 -16.47 -21.78 -28.02
C SER A 32 -16.37 -21.80 -29.55
N ARG A 33 -15.33 -21.18 -30.13
CA ARG A 33 -15.09 -21.18 -31.58
C ARG A 33 -14.91 -22.60 -32.12
N ARG A 34 -14.15 -23.44 -31.43
CA ARG A 34 -13.96 -24.84 -31.83
C ARG A 34 -15.26 -25.61 -31.81
N ALA A 35 -16.12 -25.41 -30.80
CA ALA A 35 -17.41 -26.08 -30.72
C ALA A 35 -18.38 -25.63 -31.83
N GLN A 36 -18.35 -24.35 -32.22
CA GLN A 36 -19.14 -23.83 -33.33
C GLN A 36 -18.66 -24.33 -34.71
N ALA A 37 -17.35 -24.58 -34.86
CA ALA A 37 -16.78 -25.06 -36.12
C ALA A 37 -17.05 -26.55 -36.40
N VAL A 38 -17.56 -27.31 -35.41
CA VAL A 38 -17.90 -28.72 -35.58
C VAL A 38 -19.08 -28.87 -36.54
N GLN A 39 -18.84 -29.51 -37.68
CA GLN A 39 -19.83 -29.73 -38.75
C GLN A 39 -20.82 -30.86 -38.44
N TRP A 40 -20.61 -31.60 -37.34
CA TRP A 40 -21.49 -32.70 -36.93
C TRP A 40 -22.87 -32.19 -36.51
N GLN A 41 -23.91 -32.76 -37.11
CA GLN A 41 -25.31 -32.44 -36.87
C GLN A 41 -26.02 -33.65 -36.25
N SER A 42 -26.42 -33.52 -35.00
CA SER A 42 -27.24 -34.49 -34.24
C SER A 42 -27.68 -33.87 -32.92
N ILE A 43 -28.62 -34.50 -32.22
CA ILE A 43 -28.99 -34.12 -30.83
C ILE A 43 -27.75 -34.08 -29.92
N SER A 44 -26.84 -35.05 -30.06
CA SER A 44 -25.59 -35.09 -29.31
C SER A 44 -24.68 -33.90 -29.62
N ALA A 45 -24.70 -33.40 -30.86
CA ALA A 45 -23.94 -32.19 -31.22
C ALA A 45 -24.55 -30.92 -30.60
N ASP A 46 -25.88 -30.84 -30.49
CA ASP A 46 -26.56 -29.74 -29.80
C ASP A 46 -26.23 -29.73 -28.30
N LEU A 47 -26.32 -30.89 -27.65
CA LEU A 47 -25.95 -31.05 -26.23
C LEU A 47 -24.48 -30.71 -25.97
N PHE A 48 -23.59 -31.08 -26.90
CA PHE A 48 -22.18 -30.69 -26.83
C PHE A 48 -22.01 -29.17 -26.89
N ARG A 49 -22.63 -28.50 -27.87
CA ARG A 49 -22.57 -27.03 -28.00
C ARG A 49 -23.14 -26.31 -26.77
N GLU A 50 -24.26 -26.81 -26.24
CA GLU A 50 -24.87 -26.26 -25.01
C GLU A 50 -23.93 -26.42 -23.80
N THR A 51 -23.28 -27.58 -23.67
CA THR A 51 -22.31 -27.84 -22.60
C THR A 51 -21.11 -26.89 -22.69
N ILE A 52 -20.57 -26.70 -23.89
CA ILE A 52 -19.48 -25.74 -24.11
C ILE A 52 -19.93 -24.30 -23.82
N ALA A 53 -21.16 -23.93 -24.14
CA ALA A 53 -21.70 -22.62 -23.80
C ALA A 53 -21.78 -22.41 -22.27
N ARG A 54 -22.19 -23.44 -21.52
CA ARG A 54 -22.18 -23.42 -20.05
C ARG A 54 -20.77 -23.32 -19.48
N ASP A 55 -19.82 -24.08 -20.02
CA ASP A 55 -18.43 -24.04 -19.57
C ASP A 55 -17.76 -22.71 -19.90
N ARG A 56 -18.08 -22.09 -21.06
CA ARG A 56 -17.67 -20.72 -21.38
C ARG A 56 -18.13 -19.75 -20.30
N GLN A 57 -19.40 -19.80 -19.90
CA GLN A 57 -19.92 -18.94 -18.83
C GLN A 57 -19.22 -19.16 -17.49
N ARG A 58 -18.83 -20.40 -17.16
CA ARG A 58 -18.08 -20.70 -15.92
C ARG A 58 -16.67 -20.11 -15.97
N LEU A 59 -15.99 -20.23 -17.11
CA LEU A 59 -14.66 -19.65 -17.31
C LEU A 59 -14.69 -18.12 -17.25
N GLU A 60 -15.70 -17.49 -17.84
CA GLU A 60 -15.88 -16.02 -17.76
C GLU A 60 -16.04 -15.57 -16.30
N ARG A 61 -16.90 -16.24 -15.52
CA ARG A 61 -17.05 -15.93 -14.08
C ARG A 61 -15.75 -16.12 -13.30
N ALA A 62 -14.96 -17.14 -13.62
CA ALA A 62 -13.66 -17.36 -12.99
C ALA A 62 -12.66 -16.25 -13.36
N ALA A 63 -12.67 -15.77 -14.60
CA ALA A 63 -11.88 -14.62 -15.03
C ALA A 63 -12.29 -13.34 -14.28
N ASP A 64 -13.60 -13.09 -14.13
CA ASP A 64 -14.11 -11.95 -13.38
C ASP A 64 -13.67 -11.98 -11.91
N GLN A 65 -13.69 -13.16 -11.27
CA GLN A 65 -13.21 -13.34 -9.90
C GLN A 65 -11.71 -13.04 -9.76
N LEU A 66 -10.90 -13.43 -10.75
CA LEU A 66 -9.46 -13.12 -10.77
C LEU A 66 -9.22 -11.61 -10.89
N GLU A 67 -9.99 -10.92 -11.72
CA GLU A 67 -9.90 -9.46 -11.87
C GLU A 67 -10.38 -8.72 -10.62
N GLN A 68 -11.44 -9.20 -9.97
CA GLN A 68 -11.90 -8.66 -8.70
C GLN A 68 -10.81 -8.79 -7.63
N ALA A 69 -10.22 -9.98 -7.47
CA ALA A 69 -9.13 -10.19 -6.52
C ALA A 69 -7.92 -9.29 -6.85
N ALA A 70 -7.60 -9.09 -8.13
CA ALA A 70 -6.55 -8.15 -8.54
C ALA A 70 -6.87 -6.70 -8.17
N ALA A 71 -8.13 -6.28 -8.29
CA ALA A 71 -8.57 -4.95 -7.90
C ALA A 71 -8.47 -4.74 -6.37
N GLU A 72 -8.88 -5.74 -5.58
CA GLU A 72 -8.76 -5.72 -4.12
C GLU A 72 -7.29 -5.62 -3.67
N LEU A 73 -6.38 -6.37 -4.32
CA LEU A 73 -4.94 -6.27 -4.03
C LEU A 73 -4.37 -4.88 -4.32
N ARG A 74 -4.77 -4.25 -5.44
CA ARG A 74 -4.32 -2.89 -5.79
C ARG A 74 -4.86 -1.85 -4.82
N ALA A 75 -6.12 -1.97 -4.41
CA ALA A 75 -6.71 -1.10 -3.41
C ALA A 75 -5.92 -1.20 -2.09
N HIS A 76 -5.62 -2.42 -1.66
CA HIS A 76 -4.80 -2.61 -0.46
C HIS A 76 -3.37 -2.07 -0.60
N ALA A 77 -2.73 -2.27 -1.74
CA ALA A 77 -1.41 -1.69 -2.02
C ALA A 77 -1.43 -0.16 -1.91
N GLN A 78 -2.48 0.47 -2.42
CA GLN A 78 -2.68 1.92 -2.33
C GLN A 78 -2.87 2.39 -0.88
N GLU A 79 -3.68 1.69 -0.08
CA GLU A 79 -3.84 1.99 1.36
C GLU A 79 -2.51 1.93 2.11
N VAL A 80 -1.68 0.92 1.81
CA VAL A 80 -0.35 0.79 2.43
C VAL A 80 0.55 1.96 2.01
N ARG A 81 0.57 2.35 0.73
CA ARG A 81 1.33 3.51 0.25
C ARG A 81 0.91 4.81 0.96
N GLU A 82 -0.39 5.00 1.15
CA GLU A 82 -0.92 6.18 1.85
C GLU A 82 -0.48 6.22 3.31
N ARG A 83 -0.51 5.07 4.00
CA ARG A 83 -0.01 4.97 5.39
C ARG A 83 1.49 5.25 5.49
N LEU A 84 2.28 4.67 4.58
CA LEU A 84 3.73 4.93 4.52
C LEU A 84 4.03 6.40 4.22
N ALA A 85 3.28 7.02 3.30
CA ALA A 85 3.41 8.44 3.00
C ALA A 85 3.03 9.32 4.19
N ALA A 86 1.99 8.95 4.95
CA ALA A 86 1.63 9.66 6.18
C ALA A 86 2.73 9.57 7.25
N ILE A 87 3.29 8.37 7.46
CA ILE A 87 4.44 8.15 8.36
C ILE A 87 5.61 9.03 7.93
N ARG A 88 6.00 9.00 6.65
CA ARG A 88 7.10 9.80 6.11
C ARG A 88 6.90 11.31 6.29
N ARG A 89 5.67 11.81 6.08
CA ARG A 89 5.37 13.24 6.32
C ARG A 89 5.56 13.61 7.79
N ILE A 90 5.16 12.74 8.72
CA ILE A 90 5.38 12.96 10.15
C ILE A 90 6.88 12.93 10.46
N GLU A 91 7.62 11.96 9.93
CA GLU A 91 9.08 11.87 10.08
C GLU A 91 9.78 13.16 9.68
N GLU A 92 9.51 13.65 8.48
CA GLU A 92 10.11 14.86 7.92
C GLU A 92 9.72 16.10 8.75
N ALA A 93 8.46 16.20 9.16
CA ALA A 93 7.98 17.36 9.91
C ALA A 93 8.55 17.40 11.34
N VAL A 94 8.57 16.27 12.05
CA VAL A 94 9.11 16.16 13.42
C VAL A 94 10.63 16.36 13.42
N THR A 95 11.34 15.68 12.53
CA THR A 95 12.81 15.82 12.43
C THR A 95 13.19 17.25 12.08
N GLY A 96 12.50 17.84 11.08
CA GLY A 96 12.73 19.23 10.72
C GLY A 96 12.40 20.21 11.84
N TRP A 97 11.38 19.94 12.67
CA TRP A 97 11.10 20.77 13.84
C TRP A 97 12.22 20.69 14.88
N PHE A 98 12.74 19.49 15.17
CA PHE A 98 13.85 19.33 16.09
C PHE A 98 15.09 20.09 15.63
N GLU A 99 15.45 19.97 14.35
CA GLU A 99 16.60 20.69 13.78
C GLU A 99 16.46 22.21 13.91
N ARG A 100 15.30 22.76 13.54
CA ARG A 100 15.02 24.20 13.66
C ARG A 100 15.07 24.67 15.10
N THR A 101 14.47 23.92 16.01
CA THR A 101 14.38 24.30 17.42
C THR A 101 15.74 24.16 18.12
N ALA A 102 16.51 23.11 17.82
CA ALA A 102 17.87 22.94 18.34
C ALA A 102 18.79 24.07 17.88
N ARG A 103 18.68 24.50 16.62
CA ARG A 103 19.42 25.67 16.10
C ARG A 103 19.03 26.96 16.83
N ALA A 104 17.74 27.23 16.99
CA ALA A 104 17.26 28.41 17.71
C ALA A 104 17.70 28.43 19.18
N ILE A 105 17.69 27.26 19.85
CA ILE A 105 18.22 27.11 21.21
C ILE A 105 19.72 27.38 21.23
N ALA A 106 20.51 26.82 20.31
CA ALA A 106 21.95 27.05 20.26
C ALA A 106 22.28 28.53 20.06
N GLU A 107 21.60 29.22 19.14
CA GLU A 107 21.76 30.66 18.90
C GLU A 107 21.38 31.53 20.11
N THR A 108 20.41 31.07 20.92
CA THR A 108 19.97 31.76 22.13
C THR A 108 20.90 31.45 23.32
N ALA A 109 21.32 30.20 23.46
CA ALA A 109 22.23 29.75 24.49
C ALA A 109 23.61 30.42 24.34
N SER A 110 24.13 30.57 23.13
CA SER A 110 25.37 31.32 22.89
C SER A 110 25.31 32.75 23.43
N ARG A 111 24.14 33.40 23.40
CA ARG A 111 23.93 34.75 23.98
C ARG A 111 23.79 34.74 25.50
N LEU A 112 23.13 33.71 26.06
CA LEU A 112 22.80 33.63 27.50
C LEU A 112 23.90 32.99 28.36
N ILE A 113 24.83 32.23 27.75
CA ILE A 113 26.01 31.67 28.45
C ILE A 113 26.91 32.81 28.97
N GLU A 114 26.97 33.94 28.25
CA GLU A 114 27.67 35.16 28.71
C GLU A 114 27.06 35.72 30.00
N GLU A 115 25.79 35.40 30.28
CA GLU A 115 25.04 35.82 31.48
C GLU A 115 24.95 34.70 32.55
N GLY A 116 25.62 33.56 32.35
CA GLY A 116 25.62 32.43 33.29
C GLY A 116 24.29 31.65 33.37
N ARG A 117 23.41 31.75 32.36
CA ARG A 117 22.12 31.06 32.32
C ARG A 117 22.14 29.83 31.40
N VAL A 118 21.40 28.79 31.78
CA VAL A 118 21.23 27.55 31.00
C VAL A 118 19.88 27.54 30.30
N VAL A 119 19.85 27.18 29.01
CA VAL A 119 18.63 26.96 28.24
C VAL A 119 18.40 25.44 28.12
N GLU A 120 17.34 24.94 28.73
CA GLU A 120 16.93 23.53 28.60
C GLU A 120 16.00 23.36 27.40
N PRO A 121 16.25 22.38 26.50
CA PRO A 121 15.33 22.07 25.42
C PRO A 121 13.99 21.53 25.92
N PRO A 122 12.87 21.87 25.25
CA PRO A 122 11.53 21.48 25.69
C PRO A 122 11.30 19.96 25.70
N TRP A 123 11.98 19.23 24.81
CA TRP A 123 11.85 17.77 24.68
C TRP A 123 12.59 16.98 25.76
N MET A 124 13.33 17.62 26.66
CA MET A 124 14.05 16.92 27.73
C MET A 124 13.09 16.23 28.72
N ARG A 125 11.83 16.66 28.75
CA ARG A 125 10.75 16.08 29.58
C ARG A 125 9.66 15.40 28.76
N TRP A 126 9.85 15.28 27.44
CA TRP A 126 8.89 14.65 26.57
C TRP A 126 9.20 13.15 26.42
N PRO A 127 8.18 12.32 26.13
CA PRO A 127 8.40 10.91 25.81
C PRO A 127 9.24 10.73 24.54
N TRP A 128 9.20 11.73 23.64
CA TRP A 128 9.91 11.73 22.36
C TRP A 128 10.96 12.82 22.31
N SER A 129 12.18 12.44 21.92
CA SER A 129 13.38 13.26 21.82
C SER A 129 14.18 12.81 20.59
N PRO A 130 15.13 13.60 20.08
CA PRO A 130 15.94 13.21 18.91
C PRO A 130 16.68 11.86 19.06
N GLN A 131 16.95 11.45 20.30
CA GLN A 131 17.73 10.26 20.65
C GLN A 131 16.90 8.97 20.59
N ASN A 132 15.58 9.07 20.70
CA ASN A 132 14.67 7.93 20.88
C ASN A 132 13.50 7.95 19.90
N LEU A 133 13.68 8.59 18.74
CA LEU A 133 12.70 8.53 17.66
C LEU A 133 12.62 7.10 17.07
N PRO A 134 11.43 6.64 16.66
CA PRO A 134 11.30 5.35 16.01
C PRO A 134 12.13 5.25 14.73
N PRO A 135 12.53 4.04 14.31
CA PRO A 135 13.14 3.84 13.00
C PRO A 135 12.25 4.37 11.86
N SER A 136 12.84 4.81 10.75
CA SER A 136 12.08 5.27 9.59
C SER A 136 11.18 4.16 9.04
N GLY A 137 9.94 4.52 8.70
CA GLY A 137 8.89 3.63 8.23
C GLY A 137 8.12 2.90 9.35
N ASP A 138 8.49 3.09 10.63
CA ASP A 138 7.79 2.43 11.74
C ASP A 138 6.40 3.05 11.99
N LYS A 139 5.40 2.20 12.28
CA LYS A 139 4.06 2.63 12.65
C LYS A 139 4.03 3.53 13.90
N GLN A 140 5.02 3.43 14.78
CA GLN A 140 5.14 4.27 15.97
C GLN A 140 5.23 5.76 15.64
N TRP A 141 5.64 6.13 14.42
CA TRP A 141 5.60 7.51 13.95
C TRP A 141 4.19 8.11 13.97
N LEU A 142 3.14 7.31 13.86
CA LEU A 142 1.77 7.81 14.00
C LEU A 142 1.51 8.34 15.42
N GLU A 143 2.01 7.66 16.45
CA GLU A 143 1.90 8.08 17.85
C GLU A 143 2.74 9.33 18.12
N VAL A 144 3.96 9.39 17.55
CA VAL A 144 4.81 10.59 17.59
C VAL A 144 4.06 11.77 16.97
N GLY A 145 3.49 11.61 15.77
CA GLY A 145 2.74 12.66 15.09
C GLY A 145 1.53 13.15 15.88
N GLU A 146 0.79 12.25 16.53
CA GLU A 146 -0.31 12.66 17.43
C GLU A 146 0.18 13.45 18.64
N PHE A 147 1.27 13.01 19.27
CA PHE A 147 1.84 13.74 20.40
C PHE A 147 2.25 15.15 19.98
N PHE A 148 2.98 15.29 18.88
CA PHE A 148 3.44 16.58 18.38
C PHE A 148 2.30 17.51 17.96
N ARG A 149 1.23 16.99 17.35
CA ARG A 149 0.00 17.77 17.09
C ARG A 149 -0.66 18.26 18.39
N LYS A 150 -0.71 17.41 19.42
CA LYS A 150 -1.26 17.82 20.75
C LYS A 150 -0.43 18.90 21.43
N GLN A 151 0.89 18.94 21.17
CA GLN A 151 1.76 20.01 21.64
C GLN A 151 1.68 21.30 20.79
N GLY A 152 0.87 21.33 19.72
CA GLY A 152 0.75 22.47 18.80
C GLY A 152 1.99 22.70 17.94
N VAL A 153 2.82 21.66 17.78
CA VAL A 153 4.09 21.72 17.03
C VAL A 153 3.91 21.38 15.55
N LEU A 154 2.92 20.53 15.25
CA LEU A 154 2.52 20.09 13.91
C LEU A 154 1.12 20.60 13.56
#